data_AF-A0A7Z7BUX7-F1
#
_entry.id   AF-A0A7Z7BUX7-F1
#
_cell.length_a   1.000
_cell.length_b   1.000
_cell.length_c   1.000
_cell.angle_alpha   90.00
_cell.angle_beta   90.00
_cell.angle_gamma   90.00
#
_symmetry.space_group_name_H-M   'P 1'
#
loop_
_entity.id
_entity.type
_entity.pdbx_description
1 polymer ?
#
loop_
_entity_poly.entity_id
_entity_poly.type
_entity_poly.pdbx_seq_one_letter_code
_entity_poly.pdbx_strand_id
1 'polypeptide(L)'
;MTGKTPVYAIPYPDGTTKAVKLGDELGAFALGVEAALLAANIPDVTNQDRAVAGSDLARDNHFGKPSTEAERLALQRAGAECIRTDKGWTERYYATFDAGTNPAGAPTPGWYPVSGAMPAFVCSTPTAQAVAGPWSFIAAAFANPANNNFPTPELNRGFASFVGGVLVVQQPGIYDLAAGVVTTVNGIQSVAITLNSAAIGNGLLAQSQTSGITAATPPRPVRLKAGDELRMWAAAPSASSIQPASFLSCVYRSA
;
A
#
# COMPACT_ATOMS: atom_id res chain seq x y z
N MET A 1 -38.22 -17.34 35.28
CA MET A 1 -37.38 -18.44 35.80
C MET A 1 -36.07 -17.85 36.31
N THR A 2 -35.97 -17.57 37.61
CA THR A 2 -34.71 -17.13 38.26
C THR A 2 -34.02 -18.36 38.85
N GLY A 3 -33.25 -19.07 38.02
CA GLY A 3 -32.45 -20.19 38.48
C GLY A 3 -31.28 -19.68 39.32
N LYS A 4 -31.40 -19.72 40.64
CA LYS A 4 -30.24 -19.60 41.53
C LYS A 4 -29.54 -20.95 41.53
N THR A 5 -28.43 -21.08 40.81
CA THR A 5 -27.55 -22.24 40.92
C THR A 5 -27.07 -22.32 42.37
N PRO A 6 -27.37 -23.38 43.12
CA PRO A 6 -26.90 -23.52 44.48
C PRO A 6 -25.36 -23.62 44.48
N VAL A 7 -24.71 -22.63 45.08
CA VAL A 7 -23.26 -22.67 45.34
C VAL A 7 -23.05 -23.58 46.54
N TYR A 8 -22.69 -24.82 46.30
CA TYR A 8 -22.31 -25.75 47.36
C TYR A 8 -20.95 -25.33 47.91
N ALA A 9 -20.95 -24.60 49.03
CA ALA A 9 -19.77 -24.36 49.84
C ALA A 9 -19.40 -25.67 50.56
N ILE A 10 -18.73 -26.58 49.84
CA ILE A 10 -18.13 -27.78 50.44
C ILE A 10 -16.77 -27.33 50.99
N PRO A 11 -16.61 -27.20 52.32
CA PRO A 11 -15.33 -26.84 52.91
C PRO A 11 -14.37 -28.03 52.82
N TYR A 12 -13.09 -27.77 52.60
CA TYR A 12 -12.06 -28.78 52.83
C TYR A 12 -11.85 -29.01 54.33
N PRO A 13 -11.23 -30.15 54.72
CA PRO A 13 -10.94 -30.46 56.14
C PRO A 13 -10.12 -29.41 56.89
N ASP A 14 -9.43 -28.52 56.17
CA ASP A 14 -8.62 -27.41 56.69
C ASP A 14 -9.37 -26.07 56.74
N GLY A 15 -10.66 -26.04 56.40
CA GLY A 15 -11.48 -24.83 56.42
C GLY A 15 -11.35 -23.92 55.18
N THR A 16 -10.51 -24.27 54.21
CA THR A 16 -10.41 -23.52 52.94
C THR A 16 -11.58 -23.83 52.02
N THR A 17 -12.04 -22.83 51.25
CA THR A 17 -13.07 -23.03 50.24
C THR A 17 -12.45 -23.59 48.95
N LYS A 18 -13.20 -24.38 48.19
CA LYS A 18 -12.74 -24.92 46.90
C LYS A 18 -12.18 -23.88 45.94
N ALA A 19 -12.73 -22.67 45.94
CA ALA A 19 -12.28 -21.58 45.08
C ALA A 19 -10.83 -21.14 45.37
N VAL A 20 -10.39 -21.17 46.63
CA VAL A 20 -9.03 -20.76 47.03
C VAL A 20 -8.01 -21.81 46.62
N LYS A 21 -8.27 -23.10 46.92
CA LYS A 21 -7.38 -24.19 46.49
C LYS A 21 -7.29 -24.34 44.98
N LEU A 22 -8.40 -24.17 44.26
CA LEU A 22 -8.38 -24.20 42.80
C LEU A 22 -7.52 -23.06 42.24
N GLY A 23 -7.53 -21.88 42.88
CA GLY A 23 -6.67 -20.75 42.51
C GLY A 23 -5.18 -21.06 42.66
N ASP A 24 -4.79 -21.66 43.79
CA ASP A 24 -3.40 -22.05 44.05
C ASP A 24 -2.92 -23.18 43.13
N GLU A 25 -3.77 -24.19 42.90
CA GLU A 25 -3.47 -25.31 41.98
C GLU A 25 -3.37 -24.83 40.52
N LEU A 26 -4.24 -23.92 40.09
CA LEU A 26 -4.17 -23.31 38.76
C LEU A 26 -2.95 -22.39 38.61
N GLY A 27 -2.58 -21.66 39.67
CA GLY A 27 -1.36 -20.85 39.69
C GLY A 27 -0.09 -21.70 39.57
N ALA A 28 -0.02 -22.80 40.32
CA ALA A 28 1.08 -23.76 40.23
C ALA A 28 1.16 -24.45 38.86
N PHE A 29 0.00 -24.79 38.27
CA PHE A 29 -0.07 -25.34 36.92
C PHE A 29 0.42 -24.33 35.86
N ALA A 30 0.01 -23.06 35.96
CA ALA A 30 0.46 -22.00 35.05
C ALA A 30 1.98 -21.82 35.08
N LEU A 31 2.57 -21.75 36.28
CA LEU A 31 4.03 -21.68 36.47
C LEU A 31 4.74 -22.92 35.89
N GLY A 32 4.17 -24.11 36.07
CA GLY A 32 4.70 -25.35 35.50
C GLY A 32 4.66 -25.37 33.96
N VAL A 33 3.59 -24.83 33.37
CA VAL A 33 3.45 -24.69 31.91
C VAL A 33 4.46 -23.70 31.36
N GLU A 34 4.61 -22.51 31.96
CA GLU A 34 5.61 -21.52 31.54
C GLU A 34 7.03 -22.08 31.62
N ALA A 35 7.38 -22.76 32.71
CA ALA A 35 8.69 -23.39 32.85
C ALA A 35 8.94 -24.49 31.80
N ALA A 36 7.91 -25.29 31.47
CA ALA A 36 8.01 -26.32 30.44
C ALA A 36 8.16 -25.72 29.03
N LEU A 37 7.45 -24.64 28.72
CA LEU A 37 7.58 -23.90 27.46
C LEU A 37 8.98 -23.30 27.31
N LEU A 38 9.50 -22.67 28.37
CA LEU A 38 10.85 -22.12 28.42
C LEU A 38 11.91 -23.22 28.21
N ALA A 39 11.77 -24.35 28.92
CA ALA A 39 12.67 -25.50 28.80
C ALA A 39 12.66 -26.13 27.39
N ALA A 40 11.52 -26.05 26.69
CA ALA A 40 11.38 -26.52 25.32
C ALA A 40 11.89 -25.52 24.26
N ASN A 41 12.41 -24.36 24.66
CA ASN A 41 12.73 -23.23 23.76
C ASN A 41 11.56 -22.85 22.85
N ILE A 42 10.32 -23.04 23.32
CA ILE A 42 9.15 -22.57 22.59
C ILE A 42 9.06 -21.06 22.90
N PRO A 43 9.29 -20.18 21.92
CA PRO A 43 9.17 -18.75 22.16
C PRO A 43 7.73 -18.44 22.58
N ASP A 44 7.56 -17.43 23.43
CA ASP A 44 6.23 -16.93 23.76
C ASP A 44 5.43 -16.70 22.48
N VAL A 45 4.17 -17.16 22.48
CA VAL A 45 3.24 -16.81 21.42
C VAL A 45 2.91 -15.33 21.61
N THR A 46 3.78 -14.46 21.11
CA THR A 46 3.41 -13.10 20.81
C THR A 46 2.39 -13.24 19.68
N ASN A 47 1.11 -13.29 20.03
CA ASN A 47 0.06 -13.08 19.04
C ASN A 47 0.47 -11.83 18.28
N GLN A 48 0.65 -11.94 16.96
CA GLN A 48 0.94 -10.78 16.13
C GLN A 48 -0.12 -9.74 16.48
N ASP A 49 0.33 -8.54 16.83
CA ASP A 49 -0.57 -7.48 17.26
C ASP A 49 -1.41 -7.06 16.05
N ARG A 50 -2.56 -7.71 15.90
CA ARG A 50 -3.41 -7.64 14.71
C ARG A 50 -4.76 -7.06 15.06
N ALA A 51 -5.10 -5.95 14.40
CA ALA A 51 -6.38 -5.29 14.55
C ALA A 51 -7.20 -5.32 13.25
N VAL A 52 -8.51 -5.16 13.39
CA VAL A 52 -9.41 -4.87 12.26
C VAL A 52 -9.89 -3.43 12.40
N ALA A 53 -9.68 -2.61 11.39
CA ALA A 53 -10.08 -1.19 11.41
C ALA A 53 -10.73 -0.78 10.09
N GLY A 54 -11.77 0.05 10.18
CA GLY A 54 -12.44 0.64 9.02
C GLY A 54 -12.00 2.08 8.70
N SER A 55 -10.91 2.56 9.30
CA SER A 55 -10.33 3.89 9.01
C SER A 55 -8.92 4.00 9.59
N ASP A 56 -8.16 5.01 9.12
CA ASP A 56 -6.85 5.33 9.71
C ASP A 56 -6.98 5.73 11.18
N LEU A 57 -8.03 6.49 11.55
CA LEU A 57 -8.26 6.88 12.94
C LEU A 57 -8.53 5.67 13.85
N ALA A 58 -9.34 4.71 13.41
CA ALA A 58 -9.64 3.51 14.20
C ALA A 58 -8.39 2.64 14.40
N ARG A 59 -7.56 2.48 13.36
CA ARG A 59 -6.26 1.80 13.45
C ARG A 59 -5.34 2.53 14.42
N ASP A 60 -5.20 3.84 14.26
CA ASP A 60 -4.29 4.64 15.08
C ASP A 60 -4.75 4.74 16.53
N ASN A 61 -6.05 4.64 16.82
CA ASN A 61 -6.56 4.54 18.20
C ASN A 61 -6.21 3.20 18.87
N HIS A 62 -6.02 2.13 18.09
CA HIS A 62 -5.64 0.82 18.61
C HIS A 62 -4.14 0.74 18.88
N PHE A 63 -3.31 1.12 17.89
CA PHE A 63 -1.86 1.00 17.97
C PHE A 63 -1.15 2.24 18.54
N GLY A 64 -1.86 3.36 18.64
CA GLY A 64 -1.25 4.66 18.91
C GLY A 64 -0.59 5.29 17.67
N LYS A 65 0.00 6.49 17.85
CA LYS A 65 0.76 7.21 16.82
C LYS A 65 2.20 7.39 17.28
N PRO A 66 3.12 6.47 16.93
CA PRO A 66 4.50 6.55 17.38
C PRO A 66 5.18 7.80 16.83
N SER A 67 5.75 8.60 17.73
CA SER A 67 6.31 9.92 17.44
C SER A 67 7.84 9.89 17.35
N THR A 68 8.48 8.96 18.05
CA THR A 68 9.94 8.77 18.06
C THR A 68 10.35 7.52 17.30
N GLU A 69 11.58 7.47 16.78
CA GLU A 69 12.06 6.29 16.07
C GLU A 69 12.09 5.03 16.95
N ALA A 70 12.34 5.19 18.26
CA ALA A 70 12.29 4.09 19.22
C ALA A 70 10.88 3.48 19.34
N GLU A 71 9.84 4.31 19.42
CA GLU A 71 8.44 3.85 19.44
C GLU A 71 8.05 3.18 18.12
N ARG A 72 8.52 3.72 16.98
CA ARG A 72 8.26 3.15 15.65
C ARG A 72 8.88 1.78 15.49
N LEU A 73 10.13 1.61 15.93
CA LEU A 73 10.82 0.33 15.93
C LEU A 73 10.16 -0.67 16.88
N ALA A 74 9.71 -0.22 18.05
CA ALA A 74 8.96 -1.07 18.99
C ALA A 74 7.67 -1.59 18.35
N LEU A 75 6.89 -0.72 17.70
CA LEU A 75 5.65 -1.11 17.00
C LEU A 75 5.92 -2.06 15.82
N GLN A 76 6.97 -1.81 15.03
CA GLN A 76 7.37 -2.70 13.94
C GLN A 76 7.79 -4.08 14.47
N ARG A 77 8.59 -4.15 15.54
CA ARG A 77 9.07 -5.39 16.15
C ARG A 77 7.96 -6.19 16.83
N ALA A 78 6.92 -5.52 17.33
CA ALA A 78 5.70 -6.17 17.79
C ALA A 78 4.91 -6.85 16.65
N GLY A 79 5.28 -6.59 15.38
CA GLY A 79 4.62 -7.16 14.22
C GLY A 79 3.23 -6.55 13.99
N ALA A 80 3.08 -5.26 14.29
CA ALA A 80 1.79 -4.57 14.21
C ALA A 80 1.18 -4.63 12.80
N GLU A 81 -0.01 -5.20 12.71
CA GLU A 81 -0.76 -5.42 11.48
C GLU A 81 -2.21 -4.97 11.60
N CYS A 82 -2.76 -4.39 10.53
CA CYS A 82 -4.14 -3.94 10.52
C CYS A 82 -4.86 -4.39 9.25
N ILE A 83 -5.95 -5.15 9.41
CA ILE A 83 -6.88 -5.44 8.31
C ILE A 83 -7.76 -4.21 8.10
N ARG A 84 -7.59 -3.53 6.96
CA ARG A 84 -8.32 -2.32 6.57
C ARG A 84 -9.57 -2.68 5.79
N THR A 85 -10.71 -2.74 6.48
CA THR A 85 -11.99 -3.10 5.84
C THR A 85 -12.51 -2.02 4.90
N ASP A 86 -12.10 -0.76 5.10
CA ASP A 86 -12.40 0.37 4.22
C ASP A 86 -11.59 0.33 2.91
N LYS A 87 -10.38 -0.25 2.94
CA LYS A 87 -9.48 -0.31 1.78
C LYS A 87 -9.44 -1.68 1.10
N GLY A 88 -9.83 -2.75 1.80
CA GLY A 88 -9.79 -4.13 1.29
C GLY A 88 -8.41 -4.79 1.32
N TRP A 89 -7.46 -4.28 2.11
CA TRP A 89 -6.12 -4.83 2.25
C TRP A 89 -5.65 -4.88 3.71
N THR A 90 -4.58 -5.63 3.96
CA THR A 90 -3.88 -5.63 5.25
C THR A 90 -2.70 -4.68 5.16
N GLU A 91 -2.52 -3.85 6.19
CA GLU A 91 -1.36 -2.97 6.36
C GLU A 91 -0.44 -3.52 7.46
N ARG A 92 0.87 -3.30 7.32
CA ARG A 92 1.86 -3.53 8.39
C ARG A 92 2.64 -2.25 8.64
N TYR A 93 3.00 -2.00 9.90
CA TYR A 93 3.81 -0.84 10.25
C TYR A 93 5.30 -1.08 9.94
N TYR A 94 5.94 -0.11 9.31
CA TYR A 94 7.38 -0.09 9.08
C TYR A 94 7.97 1.25 9.56
N ALA A 95 9.00 1.18 10.39
CA ALA A 95 9.89 2.27 10.77
C ALA A 95 10.86 2.61 9.63
N THR A 96 11.76 3.58 9.85
CA THR A 96 12.69 4.03 8.80
C THR A 96 13.59 2.89 8.33
N PHE A 97 14.13 2.12 9.28
CA PHE A 97 15.02 1.01 9.01
C PHE A 97 15.15 0.08 10.21
N ASP A 98 15.03 -1.22 9.98
CA ASP A 98 15.34 -2.31 10.90
C ASP A 98 15.95 -3.45 10.07
N ALA A 99 17.16 -3.85 10.45
CA ALA A 99 17.93 -4.83 9.69
C ALA A 99 17.27 -6.22 9.62
N GLY A 100 16.46 -6.59 10.62
CA GLY A 100 15.82 -7.90 10.69
C GLY A 100 14.52 -7.98 9.89
N THR A 101 13.77 -6.88 9.82
CA THR A 101 12.38 -6.89 9.31
C THR A 101 12.14 -6.00 8.08
N ASN A 102 12.96 -4.97 7.83
CA ASN A 102 12.94 -4.18 6.60
C ASN A 102 14.35 -3.67 6.22
N PRO A 103 15.28 -4.56 5.79
CA PRO A 103 16.67 -4.20 5.50
C PRO A 103 16.84 -3.20 4.34
N ALA A 104 15.82 -3.02 3.49
CA ALA A 104 15.83 -2.01 2.43
C ALA A 104 15.42 -0.60 2.91
N GLY A 105 14.94 -0.51 4.16
CA GLY A 105 14.29 0.67 4.75
C GLY A 105 12.95 1.02 4.10
N ALA A 106 12.08 1.67 4.86
CA ALA A 106 10.85 2.25 4.30
C ALA A 106 11.14 3.67 3.77
N PRO A 107 10.52 4.10 2.64
CA PRO A 107 10.66 5.47 2.14
C PRO A 107 10.25 6.54 3.16
N THR A 108 9.28 6.23 4.02
CA THR A 108 8.80 7.05 5.13
C THR A 108 8.22 6.12 6.21
N PRO A 109 8.42 6.35 7.51
CA PRO A 109 7.81 5.50 8.51
C PRO A 109 6.28 5.54 8.44
N GLY A 110 5.61 4.40 8.52
CA GLY A 110 4.16 4.34 8.41
C GLY A 110 3.58 2.97 8.14
N TRP A 111 2.30 2.97 7.77
CA TRP A 111 1.52 1.78 7.45
C TRP A 111 1.55 1.52 5.95
N TYR A 112 1.95 0.30 5.59
CA TYR A 112 2.12 -0.12 4.21
C TYR A 112 1.29 -1.36 3.91
N PRO A 113 0.60 -1.41 2.76
CA PRO A 113 -0.09 -2.61 2.32
C PRO A 113 0.86 -3.80 2.21
N VAL A 114 0.42 -4.97 2.67
CA VAL A 114 1.19 -6.23 2.63
C VAL A 114 0.41 -7.40 2.02
N SER A 115 -0.93 -7.35 2.01
CA SER A 115 -1.76 -8.38 1.38
C SER A 115 -3.18 -7.89 1.06
N GLY A 116 -3.93 -8.61 0.23
CA GLY A 116 -5.32 -8.28 -0.14
C GLY A 116 -5.40 -7.47 -1.44
N ALA A 117 -6.35 -6.54 -1.53
CA ALA A 117 -6.61 -5.73 -2.72
C ALA A 117 -5.60 -4.57 -2.88
N MET A 118 -4.31 -4.90 -2.97
CA MET A 118 -3.17 -3.96 -2.99
C MET A 118 -3.36 -2.74 -3.89
N PRO A 119 -2.76 -1.57 -3.55
CA PRO A 119 -2.92 -0.38 -4.35
C PRO A 119 -2.50 -0.59 -5.79
N ALA A 120 -3.36 -0.16 -6.71
CA ALA A 120 -3.06 -0.22 -8.13
C ALA A 120 -3.88 0.83 -8.85
N PHE A 121 -3.31 1.32 -9.95
CA PHE A 121 -3.95 2.22 -10.87
C PHE A 121 -3.67 1.79 -12.30
N VAL A 122 -4.72 1.76 -13.12
CA VAL A 122 -4.64 1.57 -14.56
C VAL A 122 -5.63 2.52 -15.20
N CYS A 123 -5.16 3.27 -16.19
CA CYS A 123 -6.00 4.13 -17.00
C CYS A 123 -5.53 4.08 -18.44
N SER A 124 -6.48 4.06 -19.37
CA SER A 124 -6.21 4.19 -20.79
C SER A 124 -6.89 5.44 -21.36
N THR A 125 -6.35 5.94 -22.47
CA THR A 125 -6.91 7.09 -23.17
C THR A 125 -8.20 6.66 -23.90
N PRO A 126 -9.38 7.25 -23.60
CA PRO A 126 -10.65 6.90 -24.24
C PRO A 126 -10.76 7.44 -25.67
N THR A 127 -10.03 8.50 -25.98
CA THR A 127 -10.11 9.22 -27.25
C THR A 127 -8.74 9.48 -27.83
N ALA A 128 -8.71 9.67 -29.15
CA ALA A 128 -7.49 10.03 -29.84
C ALA A 128 -7.05 11.47 -29.45
N GLN A 129 -5.74 11.69 -29.27
CA GLN A 129 -5.18 13.03 -28.96
C GLN A 129 -4.09 13.38 -29.97
N ALA A 130 -4.18 14.58 -30.56
CA ALA A 130 -3.11 15.11 -31.39
C ALA A 130 -1.82 15.32 -30.58
N VAL A 131 -0.71 14.79 -31.10
CA VAL A 131 0.64 14.99 -30.57
C VAL A 131 1.49 15.53 -31.70
N ALA A 132 2.08 16.71 -31.46
CA ALA A 132 2.95 17.36 -32.42
C ALA A 132 4.21 17.89 -31.70
N GLY A 133 5.37 17.66 -32.29
CA GLY A 133 6.64 18.13 -31.76
C GLY A 133 7.30 17.16 -30.76
N PRO A 134 8.40 17.61 -30.14
CA PRO A 134 9.33 16.71 -29.47
C PRO A 134 8.77 16.08 -28.19
N TRP A 135 7.84 16.73 -27.49
CA TRP A 135 7.15 16.17 -26.31
C TRP A 135 5.79 16.84 -26.10
N SER A 136 4.76 16.05 -25.84
CA SER A 136 3.41 16.50 -25.48
C SER A 136 2.96 15.83 -24.19
N PHE A 137 2.36 16.61 -23.30
CA PHE A 137 1.72 16.10 -22.10
C PHE A 137 0.40 15.40 -22.47
N ILE A 138 0.19 14.18 -21.99
CA ILE A 138 -0.96 13.35 -22.40
C ILE A 138 -2.20 13.59 -21.52
N ALA A 139 -2.17 14.58 -20.63
CA ALA A 139 -3.31 14.88 -19.74
C ALA A 139 -4.63 15.09 -20.48
N ALA A 140 -4.60 15.71 -21.66
CA ALA A 140 -5.80 15.96 -22.44
C ALA A 140 -6.40 14.69 -23.06
N ALA A 141 -5.60 13.66 -23.39
CA ALA A 141 -6.14 12.36 -23.81
C ALA A 141 -6.84 11.64 -22.68
N PHE A 142 -6.39 11.85 -21.44
CA PHE A 142 -7.08 11.38 -20.25
C PHE A 142 -8.10 12.39 -19.74
N ALA A 143 -8.49 13.41 -20.50
CA ALA A 143 -9.69 14.19 -20.20
C ALA A 143 -10.72 13.84 -21.27
N ASN A 144 -11.96 13.57 -20.88
CA ASN A 144 -13.03 13.49 -21.86
C ASN A 144 -13.23 14.91 -22.45
N PRO A 145 -13.00 15.10 -23.76
CA PRO A 145 -13.05 16.42 -24.38
C PRO A 145 -14.45 17.04 -24.35
N ALA A 146 -15.51 16.25 -24.11
CA ALA A 146 -16.88 16.75 -24.05
C ALA A 146 -17.26 17.36 -22.70
N ASN A 147 -16.53 17.10 -21.61
CA ASN A 147 -16.93 17.55 -20.28
C ASN A 147 -15.78 17.78 -19.28
N ASN A 148 -14.50 17.80 -19.71
CA ASN A 148 -13.34 17.91 -18.83
C ASN A 148 -13.29 16.86 -17.70
N ASN A 149 -14.14 15.83 -17.76
CA ASN A 149 -14.12 14.75 -16.79
C ASN A 149 -13.08 13.73 -17.24
N PHE A 150 -12.12 13.45 -16.37
CA PHE A 150 -11.16 12.38 -16.60
C PHE A 150 -11.93 11.05 -16.80
N PRO A 151 -11.53 10.16 -17.73
CA PRO A 151 -12.14 8.85 -17.82
C PRO A 151 -11.94 8.20 -16.47
N THR A 152 -13.00 7.56 -15.98
CA THR A 152 -12.90 6.73 -14.79
C THR A 152 -11.76 5.73 -15.04
N PRO A 153 -10.71 5.71 -14.21
CA PRO A 153 -9.65 4.74 -14.38
C PRO A 153 -10.23 3.33 -14.37
N GLU A 154 -9.73 2.46 -15.24
CA GLU A 154 -10.13 1.05 -15.33
C GLU A 154 -9.93 0.33 -13.99
N LEU A 155 -8.89 0.75 -13.27
CA LEU A 155 -8.60 0.32 -11.92
C LEU A 155 -8.10 1.51 -11.09
N ASN A 156 -8.70 1.73 -9.91
CA ASN A 156 -8.12 2.59 -8.88
C ASN A 156 -8.44 2.03 -7.50
N ARG A 157 -7.46 1.34 -6.90
CA ARG A 157 -7.58 0.72 -5.56
C ARG A 157 -6.86 1.57 -4.53
N GLY A 158 -7.43 2.71 -4.14
CA GLY A 158 -6.90 3.56 -3.08
C GLY A 158 -5.45 4.03 -3.29
N PHE A 159 -4.94 3.96 -4.53
CA PHE A 159 -3.57 4.30 -4.86
C PHE A 159 -3.42 5.80 -5.08
N ALA A 160 -4.35 6.41 -5.80
CA ALA A 160 -4.17 7.77 -6.29
C ALA A 160 -5.47 8.54 -6.48
N SER A 161 -5.36 9.87 -6.40
CA SER A 161 -6.29 10.76 -7.08
C SER A 161 -5.74 11.08 -8.46
N PHE A 162 -6.61 11.21 -9.46
CA PHE A 162 -6.22 11.53 -10.82
C PHE A 162 -6.92 12.83 -11.23
N VAL A 163 -6.14 13.91 -11.29
CA VAL A 163 -6.65 15.28 -11.47
C VAL A 163 -5.77 15.98 -12.49
N GLY A 164 -6.36 16.61 -13.51
CA GLY A 164 -5.60 17.34 -14.53
C GLY A 164 -4.69 16.44 -15.38
N GLY A 165 -4.98 15.13 -15.47
CA GLY A 165 -4.12 14.14 -16.11
C GLY A 165 -2.82 13.87 -15.34
N VAL A 166 -2.77 14.29 -14.09
CA VAL A 166 -1.71 14.04 -13.13
C VAL A 166 -2.20 12.98 -12.14
N LEU A 167 -1.40 11.95 -11.96
CA LEU A 167 -1.66 10.89 -11.00
C LEU A 167 -0.97 11.24 -9.69
N VAL A 168 -1.74 11.56 -8.65
CA VAL A 168 -1.23 11.95 -7.33
C VAL A 168 -1.28 10.76 -6.40
N VAL A 169 -0.10 10.30 -5.98
CA VAL A 169 0.09 9.16 -5.09
C VAL A 169 -0.52 9.46 -3.72
N GLN A 170 -1.42 8.62 -3.24
CA GLN A 170 -2.02 8.75 -1.90
C GLN A 170 -1.34 7.81 -0.89
N GLN A 171 -0.89 6.64 -1.35
CA GLN A 171 -0.23 5.65 -0.51
C GLN A 171 1.28 5.61 -0.82
N PRO A 172 2.18 5.87 0.14
CA PRO A 172 3.61 5.69 -0.08
C PRO A 172 3.95 4.20 -0.29
N GLY A 173 5.03 3.93 -1.02
CA GLY A 173 5.51 2.57 -1.28
C GLY A 173 6.42 2.46 -2.50
N ILE A 174 6.73 1.23 -2.86
CA ILE A 174 7.43 0.86 -4.10
C ILE A 174 6.40 0.40 -5.11
N TYR A 175 6.46 0.99 -6.31
CA TYR A 175 5.50 0.75 -7.38
C TYR A 175 6.20 0.34 -8.66
N ASP A 176 5.68 -0.66 -9.36
CA ASP A 176 6.07 -0.93 -10.74
C ASP A 176 5.28 0.01 -11.66
N LEU A 177 6.00 0.96 -12.27
CA LEU A 177 5.45 1.95 -13.20
C LEU A 177 5.64 1.50 -14.64
N ALA A 178 4.58 1.58 -15.44
CA ALA A 178 4.64 1.41 -16.88
C ALA A 178 3.70 2.38 -17.60
N ALA A 179 4.10 2.78 -18.80
CA ALA A 179 3.31 3.59 -19.69
C ALA A 179 3.47 3.08 -21.12
N GLY A 180 2.42 3.23 -21.93
CA GLY A 180 2.43 2.87 -23.33
C GLY A 180 1.64 3.86 -24.16
N VAL A 181 2.13 4.14 -25.36
CA VAL A 181 1.45 4.98 -26.35
C VAL A 181 1.34 4.23 -27.66
N VAL A 182 0.18 4.34 -28.29
CA VAL A 182 -0.10 3.86 -29.65
C VAL A 182 -0.43 5.07 -30.50
N THR A 183 0.11 5.14 -31.71
CA THR A 183 -0.07 6.28 -32.63
C THR A 183 -0.53 5.81 -34.01
N THR A 184 -1.10 6.73 -34.80
CA THR A 184 -1.54 6.45 -36.19
C THR A 184 -0.43 6.49 -37.23
N VAL A 185 0.74 7.02 -36.88
CA VAL A 185 1.82 7.28 -37.84
C VAL A 185 3.03 6.44 -37.46
N ASN A 186 3.57 5.72 -38.43
CA ASN A 186 4.81 4.97 -38.25
C ASN A 186 5.98 5.96 -38.12
N GLY A 187 6.80 5.79 -37.08
CA GLY A 187 7.97 6.63 -36.86
C GLY A 187 8.63 6.37 -35.52
N ILE A 188 9.55 7.24 -35.12
CA ILE A 188 10.18 7.16 -33.80
C ILE A 188 9.22 7.72 -32.75
N GLN A 189 8.55 6.81 -32.04
CA GLN A 189 7.65 7.16 -30.95
C GLN A 189 8.43 7.09 -29.63
N SER A 190 8.17 8.03 -28.72
CA SER A 190 8.70 7.96 -27.36
C SER A 190 7.59 8.13 -26.34
N VAL A 191 7.74 7.45 -25.21
CA VAL A 191 6.89 7.63 -24.03
C VAL A 191 7.78 7.83 -22.82
N ALA A 192 7.38 8.72 -21.93
CA ALA A 192 8.08 8.99 -20.69
C ALA A 192 7.13 9.22 -19.51
N ILE A 193 7.63 8.89 -18.32
CA ILE A 193 6.97 9.17 -17.03
C ILE A 193 7.88 10.10 -16.24
N THR A 194 7.32 11.21 -15.74
CA THR A 194 8.03 12.14 -14.85
C THR A 194 7.39 12.21 -13.47
N LEU A 195 8.22 12.50 -12.47
CA LEU A 195 7.87 12.73 -11.06
C LEU A 195 7.95 14.22 -10.73
N ASN A 196 6.89 14.78 -10.13
CA ASN A 196 6.86 16.15 -9.58
C ASN A 196 7.34 17.25 -10.54
N SER A 197 7.21 17.01 -11.84
CA SER A 197 7.75 17.91 -12.87
C SER A 197 6.78 18.04 -14.03
N ALA A 198 6.52 19.31 -14.39
CA ALA A 198 5.76 19.72 -15.55
C ALA A 198 6.60 19.83 -16.83
N ALA A 199 7.88 19.46 -16.79
CA ALA A 199 8.80 19.54 -17.93
C ALA A 199 9.52 18.20 -18.14
N ILE A 200 9.63 17.78 -19.40
CA ILE A 200 10.47 16.65 -19.79
C ILE A 200 11.95 16.98 -19.56
N GLY A 201 12.68 16.04 -18.96
CA GLY A 201 14.10 16.16 -18.60
C GLY A 201 14.33 16.35 -17.11
N ASN A 202 13.33 16.86 -16.38
CA ASN A 202 13.35 16.95 -14.92
C ASN A 202 12.44 15.87 -14.32
N GLY A 203 12.95 15.15 -13.30
CA GLY A 203 12.19 14.10 -12.62
C GLY A 203 11.86 12.89 -13.49
N LEU A 204 12.64 12.62 -14.54
CA LEU A 204 12.42 11.47 -15.42
C LEU A 204 12.58 10.14 -14.66
N LEU A 205 11.53 9.32 -14.65
CA LEU A 205 11.51 8.02 -14.00
C LEU A 205 11.70 6.87 -15.00
N ALA A 206 11.01 6.97 -16.13
CA ALA A 206 11.06 5.97 -17.18
C ALA A 206 10.91 6.64 -18.54
N GLN A 207 11.64 6.12 -19.53
CA GLN A 207 11.53 6.52 -20.92
C GLN A 207 11.71 5.30 -21.81
N SER A 208 10.99 5.28 -22.91
CA SER A 208 11.19 4.34 -24.01
C SER A 208 11.10 5.07 -25.33
N GLN A 209 11.87 4.60 -26.30
CA GLN A 209 11.86 5.08 -27.68
C GLN A 209 11.86 3.86 -28.59
N THR A 210 10.93 3.82 -29.55
CA THR A 210 10.77 2.67 -30.44
C THR A 210 10.39 3.17 -31.83
N SER A 211 10.92 2.52 -32.87
CA SER A 211 10.47 2.73 -34.24
C SER A 211 9.24 1.89 -34.49
N GLY A 212 8.15 2.52 -34.94
CA GLY A 212 6.89 1.85 -35.19
C GLY A 212 5.70 2.74 -34.84
N ILE A 213 4.58 2.09 -34.49
CA ILE A 213 3.36 2.76 -34.05
C ILE A 213 3.17 2.75 -32.54
N THR A 214 4.00 1.99 -31.81
CA THR A 214 3.87 1.78 -30.36
C THR A 214 5.20 2.06 -29.67
N ALA A 215 5.15 2.74 -28.52
CA ALA A 215 6.26 2.80 -27.58
C ALA A 215 5.74 2.49 -26.18
N ALA A 216 6.48 1.70 -25.40
CA ALA A 216 6.12 1.37 -24.02
C ALA A 216 7.36 1.34 -23.13
N THR A 217 7.24 1.85 -21.91
CA THR A 217 8.27 1.68 -20.88
C THR A 217 8.11 0.31 -20.24
N PRO A 218 9.18 -0.49 -20.08
CA PRO A 218 9.09 -1.70 -19.27
C PRO A 218 8.73 -1.33 -17.82
N PRO A 219 7.99 -2.19 -17.09
CA PRO A 219 7.71 -1.97 -15.67
C PRO A 219 9.00 -1.74 -14.90
N ARG A 220 9.06 -0.63 -14.14
CA ARG A 220 10.22 -0.30 -13.30
C ARG A 220 9.80 0.00 -11.87
N PRO A 221 10.48 -0.57 -10.86
CA PRO A 221 10.19 -0.28 -9.46
C PRO A 221 10.66 1.15 -9.14
N VAL A 222 9.76 1.97 -8.60
CA VAL A 222 10.01 3.35 -8.18
C VAL A 222 9.46 3.55 -6.78
N ARG A 223 10.26 4.20 -5.92
CA ARG A 223 9.84 4.64 -4.59
C ARG A 223 9.02 5.93 -4.72
N LEU A 224 7.78 5.91 -4.24
CA LEU A 224 6.87 7.03 -4.26
C LEU A 224 6.39 7.36 -2.85
N LYS A 225 6.16 8.64 -2.59
CA LYS A 225 5.59 9.18 -1.35
C LYS A 225 4.18 9.69 -1.60
N ALA A 226 3.38 9.78 -0.53
CA ALA A 226 2.10 10.46 -0.63
C ALA A 226 2.30 11.92 -1.07
N GLY A 227 1.49 12.38 -2.02
CA GLY A 227 1.60 13.70 -2.65
C GLY A 227 2.48 13.74 -3.90
N ASP A 228 3.24 12.69 -4.20
CA ASP A 228 4.02 12.63 -5.44
C ASP A 228 3.09 12.67 -6.67
N GLU A 229 3.46 13.49 -7.65
CA GLU A 229 2.75 13.68 -8.91
C GLU A 229 3.44 12.92 -10.04
N LEU A 230 2.73 12.00 -10.69
CA LEU A 230 3.19 11.29 -11.88
C LEU A 230 2.52 11.85 -13.13
N ARG A 231 3.32 12.06 -14.17
CA ARG A 231 2.87 12.60 -15.46
C ARG A 231 3.38 11.75 -16.61
N MET A 232 2.51 11.50 -17.60
CA MET A 232 2.84 10.76 -18.80
C MET A 232 3.01 11.69 -20.00
N TRP A 233 4.05 11.44 -20.79
CA TRP A 233 4.43 12.26 -21.93
C TRP A 233 4.67 11.40 -23.17
N ALA A 234 4.32 11.93 -24.34
CA ALA A 234 4.58 11.30 -25.63
C ALA A 234 5.39 12.21 -26.52
N ALA A 235 6.23 11.62 -27.36
CA ALA A 235 6.89 12.26 -28.47
C ALA A 235 6.56 11.52 -29.76
N ALA A 236 6.28 12.27 -30.81
CA ALA A 236 6.13 11.74 -32.17
C ALA A 236 6.98 12.57 -33.14
N PRO A 237 7.52 11.97 -34.21
CA PRO A 237 8.45 12.65 -35.11
C PRO A 237 7.76 13.69 -36.01
N SER A 238 6.43 13.63 -36.11
CA SER A 238 5.59 14.55 -36.87
C SER A 238 4.23 14.67 -36.18
N ALA A 239 3.38 15.59 -36.65
CA ALA A 239 2.01 15.70 -36.19
C ALA A 239 1.30 14.35 -36.37
N SER A 240 0.93 13.73 -35.26
CA SER A 240 0.31 12.41 -35.20
C SER A 240 -0.84 12.43 -34.21
N SER A 241 -1.57 11.33 -34.10
CA SER A 241 -2.56 11.16 -33.04
C SER A 241 -2.23 9.95 -32.20
N ILE A 242 -2.11 10.14 -30.89
CA ILE A 242 -2.25 9.06 -29.91
C ILE A 242 -3.63 8.43 -30.12
N GLN A 243 -3.68 7.11 -30.08
CA GLN A 243 -4.88 6.30 -30.25
C GLN A 243 -5.44 5.85 -28.91
N PRO A 244 -6.74 5.50 -28.87
CA PRO A 244 -7.30 4.73 -27.77
C PRO A 244 -6.45 3.49 -27.46
N ALA A 245 -6.43 3.07 -26.20
CA ALA A 245 -5.55 2.03 -25.64
C ALA A 245 -4.10 2.43 -25.32
N SER A 246 -3.74 3.71 -25.43
CA SER A 246 -2.55 4.23 -24.75
C SER A 246 -2.81 4.24 -23.24
N PHE A 247 -1.84 3.87 -22.41
CA PHE A 247 -2.09 3.55 -21.00
C PHE A 247 -1.01 4.09 -20.06
N LEU A 248 -1.42 4.31 -18.81
CA LEU A 248 -0.56 4.50 -17.66
C LEU A 248 -0.96 3.47 -16.60
N SER A 249 0.00 2.70 -16.11
CA SER A 249 -0.19 1.75 -15.02
C SER A 249 0.81 1.96 -13.89
N CYS A 250 0.31 1.78 -12.68
CA CYS A 250 1.08 1.84 -11.45
C CYS A 250 0.58 0.75 -10.51
N VAL A 251 1.42 -0.24 -10.22
CA VAL A 251 1.04 -1.40 -9.40
C VAL A 251 1.93 -1.45 -8.17
N TYR A 252 1.32 -1.50 -6.98
CA TYR A 252 2.08 -1.62 -5.73
C TYR A 252 2.83 -2.93 -5.68
N ARG A 253 4.11 -2.86 -5.30
CA ARG A 253 5.00 -4.01 -5.18
C ARG A 253 5.30 -4.35 -3.73
N SER A 254 5.78 -3.38 -2.95
CA SER A 254 6.13 -3.55 -1.55
C SER A 254 6.28 -2.22 -0.82
N ALA A 255 6.44 -2.28 0.50
CA ALA A 255 6.97 -1.17 1.30
C ALA A 255 8.42 -0.86 0.90
#